data_AF-A0A1G5QSP2-F1
#
_entry.id   AF-A0A1G5QSP2-F1
#
_cell.length_a   1.000
_cell.length_b   1.000
_cell.length_c   1.000
_cell.angle_alpha   90.00
_cell.angle_beta   90.00
_cell.angle_gamma   90.00
#
_symmetry.space_group_name_H-M   'P 1'
#
loop_
_entity.id
_entity.type
_entity.pdbx_description
1 polymer ?
#
loop_
_entity_poly.entity_id
_entity_poly.type
_entity_poly.pdbx_seq_one_letter_code
_entity_poly.pdbx_strand_id
1 'polypeptide(L)'
;MAARASGKKVVYLPIGVFVSTPDVSNEAGSSANSVTGSSRVKRGMAEMLKGGVIMDVVNVEQARIAEDAGAVAVMALERVPADIRAQGGVSRMSDPDMIDAIIAAVSIPVIAKARIGHFVEAQVLQSLGVDYIDESEVLTPADYINHIDKWNFTV
;
A
#
# COMPACT_ATOMS: atom_id res chain seq x y z
N MET A 1 -3.96 -44.44 -34.09
CA MET A 1 -2.69 -43.68 -33.98
C MET A 1 -2.97 -42.26 -34.46
N ALA A 2 -2.70 -41.27 -33.61
CA ALA A 2 -2.60 -39.83 -33.86
C ALA A 2 -3.87 -38.99 -34.20
N ALA A 3 -4.27 -38.21 -33.18
CA ALA A 3 -4.63 -36.78 -33.18
C ALA A 3 -5.69 -36.22 -34.16
N ARG A 4 -6.92 -36.03 -33.65
CA ARG A 4 -7.88 -35.02 -34.14
C ARG A 4 -7.48 -33.64 -33.61
N ALA A 5 -6.95 -32.77 -34.46
CA ALA A 5 -6.95 -31.33 -34.21
C ALA A 5 -8.36 -30.79 -34.50
N SER A 6 -9.20 -30.72 -33.45
CA SER A 6 -10.53 -30.13 -33.54
C SER A 6 -10.40 -28.60 -33.53
N GLY A 7 -10.70 -27.98 -34.67
CA GLY A 7 -10.85 -26.54 -34.79
C GLY A 7 -11.85 -26.00 -33.77
N LYS A 8 -11.43 -24.99 -32.99
CA LYS A 8 -12.34 -24.15 -32.23
C LYS A 8 -12.53 -22.85 -33.01
N LYS A 9 -13.73 -22.69 -33.57
CA LYS A 9 -14.22 -21.40 -34.07
C LYS A 9 -14.34 -20.46 -32.88
N VAL A 10 -13.64 -19.34 -32.95
CA VAL A 10 -13.85 -18.21 -32.03
C VAL A 10 -15.06 -17.43 -32.55
N VAL A 11 -16.12 -17.35 -31.76
CA VAL A 11 -17.28 -16.49 -32.02
C VAL A 11 -17.32 -15.46 -30.90
N TYR A 12 -17.21 -14.18 -31.26
CA TYR A 12 -17.35 -13.05 -30.34
C TYR A 12 -18.80 -12.57 -30.33
N LEU A 13 -19.44 -12.54 -29.15
CA LEU A 13 -20.57 -11.68 -28.86
C LEU A 13 -20.42 -11.09 -27.45
N PRO A 14 -20.95 -9.87 -27.22
CA PRO A 14 -20.62 -9.03 -26.07
C PRO A 14 -21.43 -9.46 -24.83
N ILE A 15 -20.91 -9.15 -23.64
CA ILE A 15 -21.43 -9.48 -22.30
C ILE A 15 -20.86 -10.81 -21.77
N GLY A 16 -19.71 -10.70 -21.10
CA GLY A 16 -18.96 -11.81 -20.54
C GLY A 16 -19.53 -12.31 -19.22
N VAL A 17 -20.46 -13.26 -19.29
CA VAL A 17 -20.75 -14.18 -18.17
C VAL A 17 -20.26 -15.57 -18.56
N PHE A 18 -19.27 -16.06 -17.84
CA PHE A 18 -18.72 -17.41 -18.00
C PHE A 18 -19.22 -18.28 -16.83
N VAL A 19 -19.96 -19.35 -17.12
CA VAL A 19 -20.28 -20.40 -16.13
C VAL A 19 -19.56 -21.68 -16.56
N SER A 20 -18.59 -22.09 -15.75
CA SER A 20 -17.97 -23.43 -15.81
C SER A 20 -18.52 -24.24 -14.63
N THR A 21 -19.18 -25.35 -14.90
CA THR A 21 -19.58 -26.31 -13.86
C THR A 21 -18.35 -27.07 -13.33
N PRO A 22 -18.13 -27.19 -12.02
CA PRO A 22 -17.06 -28.03 -11.49
C PRO A 22 -17.50 -29.50 -11.44
N ASP A 23 -16.64 -30.37 -11.98
CA ASP A 23 -16.72 -31.83 -11.87
C ASP A 23 -16.37 -32.24 -10.43
N VAL A 24 -17.16 -33.16 -9.85
CA VAL A 24 -17.06 -33.56 -8.44
C VAL A 24 -16.28 -34.87 -8.38
N SER A 25 -14.97 -34.80 -8.15
CA SER A 25 -14.22 -35.94 -7.63
C SER A 25 -12.95 -35.57 -6.88
N ASN A 26 -12.93 -36.03 -5.63
CA ASN A 26 -11.81 -36.32 -4.75
C ASN A 26 -11.02 -35.18 -4.07
N GLU A 27 -11.12 -35.19 -2.74
CA GLU A 27 -10.26 -34.49 -1.79
C GLU A 27 -8.80 -34.93 -1.95
N ALA A 28 -7.93 -33.98 -2.25
CA ALA A 28 -6.50 -34.06 -1.98
C ALA A 28 -6.03 -32.67 -1.55
N GLY A 29 -5.85 -32.50 -0.24
CA GLY A 29 -5.07 -31.44 0.41
C GLY A 29 -5.26 -30.02 -0.13
N SER A 30 -6.21 -29.28 0.45
CA SER A 30 -6.21 -27.81 0.35
C SER A 30 -4.94 -27.27 0.98
N SER A 31 -3.89 -27.11 0.17
CA SER A 31 -2.85 -26.12 0.46
C SER A 31 -3.55 -24.77 0.33
N ALA A 32 -4.10 -24.28 1.44
CA ALA A 32 -4.62 -22.92 1.52
C ALA A 32 -3.46 -21.99 1.15
N ASN A 33 -3.44 -21.51 -0.09
CA ASN A 33 -2.51 -20.48 -0.52
C ASN A 33 -2.79 -19.27 0.37
N SER A 34 -1.99 -19.09 1.42
CA SER A 34 -2.06 -17.93 2.30
C SER A 34 -1.67 -16.70 1.47
N VAL A 35 -2.67 -15.96 1.00
CA VAL A 35 -2.44 -14.72 0.25
C VAL A 35 -2.05 -13.63 1.25
N THR A 36 -0.77 -13.26 1.29
CA THR A 36 -0.26 -12.11 2.06
C THR A 36 -0.80 -10.82 1.47
N GLY A 37 -1.20 -9.87 2.32
CA GLY A 37 -1.72 -8.57 1.86
C GLY A 37 -3.09 -8.65 1.15
N SER A 38 -3.90 -9.67 1.43
CA SER A 38 -5.25 -9.77 0.84
C SER A 38 -6.08 -8.51 1.12
N SER A 39 -6.98 -8.16 0.20
CA SER A 39 -7.84 -6.97 0.33
C SER A 39 -8.63 -6.92 1.64
N ARG A 40 -9.04 -8.10 2.15
CA ARG A 40 -9.73 -8.22 3.43
C ARG A 40 -8.83 -7.85 4.60
N VAL A 41 -7.56 -8.29 4.58
CA VAL A 41 -6.58 -7.99 5.62
C VAL A 41 -6.22 -6.51 5.59
N LYS A 42 -5.92 -5.94 4.42
CA LYS A 42 -5.62 -4.50 4.26
C LYS A 42 -6.73 -3.61 4.79
N ARG A 43 -7.99 -3.93 4.44
CA ARG A 43 -9.15 -3.21 4.97
C ARG A 43 -9.27 -3.38 6.47
N GLY A 44 -9.13 -4.61 6.99
CA GLY A 44 -9.18 -4.87 8.43
C GLY A 44 -8.13 -4.09 9.23
N MET A 45 -6.91 -3.98 8.69
CA MET A 45 -5.84 -3.18 9.31
C MET A 45 -6.22 -1.69 9.34
N ALA A 46 -6.69 -1.12 8.21
CA ALA A 46 -7.12 0.27 8.16
C ALA A 46 -8.31 0.58 9.10
N GLU A 47 -9.20 -0.37 9.34
CA GLU A 47 -10.31 -0.24 10.29
C GLU A 47 -9.84 -0.09 11.74
N MET A 48 -8.65 -0.61 12.10
CA MET A 48 -8.08 -0.46 13.44
C MET A 48 -7.67 0.98 13.76
N LEU A 49 -7.47 1.82 12.73
CA LEU A 49 -7.12 3.23 12.89
C LEU A 49 -8.35 4.12 13.15
N LYS A 50 -9.58 3.58 13.06
CA LYS A 50 -10.81 4.36 13.22
C LYS A 50 -10.98 4.92 14.62
N GLY A 51 -11.38 6.18 14.70
CA GLY A 51 -11.57 6.89 15.97
C GLY A 51 -10.28 7.41 16.60
N GLY A 52 -9.14 7.15 15.98
CA GLY A 52 -7.83 7.67 16.37
C GLY A 52 -7.44 8.97 15.67
N VAL A 53 -6.30 9.50 16.10
CA VAL A 53 -5.61 10.61 15.43
C VAL A 53 -4.29 10.07 14.86
N ILE A 54 -3.99 10.44 13.62
CA ILE A 54 -2.69 10.20 12.98
C ILE A 54 -1.93 11.52 13.00
N MET A 55 -0.73 11.53 13.58
CA MET A 55 0.06 12.76 13.73
C MET A 55 1.24 12.80 12.77
N ASP A 56 1.38 13.92 12.06
CA ASP A 56 2.56 14.21 11.23
C ASP A 56 3.78 14.47 12.13
N VAL A 57 4.89 13.80 11.85
CA VAL A 57 6.14 13.91 12.63
C VAL A 57 7.34 14.00 11.69
N VAL A 58 8.32 14.84 12.07
CA VAL A 58 9.54 15.08 11.29
C VAL A 58 10.81 14.49 11.92
N ASN A 59 10.71 13.95 13.13
CA ASN A 59 11.82 13.31 13.83
C ASN A 59 11.34 12.34 14.91
N VAL A 60 12.29 11.59 15.48
CA VAL A 60 12.05 10.59 16.53
C VAL A 60 11.43 11.17 17.80
N GLU A 61 11.84 12.38 18.20
CA GLU A 61 11.33 13.01 19.42
C GLU A 61 9.83 13.32 19.28
N GLN A 62 9.42 13.89 18.14
CA GLN A 62 8.01 14.13 17.83
C GLN A 62 7.21 12.84 17.72
N ALA A 63 7.79 11.77 17.17
CA ALA A 63 7.15 10.47 17.10
C ALA A 63 6.80 9.93 18.49
N ARG A 64 7.74 10.01 19.45
CA ARG A 64 7.50 9.61 20.84
C ARG A 64 6.46 10.49 21.53
N ILE A 65 6.53 11.81 21.33
CA ILE A 65 5.52 12.73 21.89
C ILE A 65 4.13 12.43 21.33
N ALA A 66 4.03 12.11 20.04
CA ALA A 66 2.76 11.73 19.42
C ALA A 66 2.19 10.43 20.01
N GLU A 67 3.04 9.42 20.20
CA GLU A 67 2.67 8.17 20.86
C GLU A 67 2.19 8.41 22.31
N ASP A 68 2.95 9.18 23.10
CA ASP A 68 2.59 9.54 24.48
C ASP A 68 1.29 10.36 24.56
N ALA A 69 1.01 11.16 23.53
CA ALA A 69 -0.24 11.93 23.41
C ALA A 69 -1.45 11.07 23.01
N GLY A 70 -1.26 9.78 22.74
CA GLY A 70 -2.31 8.84 22.36
C GLY A 70 -2.65 8.85 20.86
N ALA A 71 -1.69 9.21 20.00
CA ALA A 71 -1.84 8.99 18.56
C ALA A 71 -1.99 7.49 18.27
N VAL A 72 -2.89 7.15 17.35
CA VAL A 72 -3.11 5.75 16.93
C VAL A 72 -2.12 5.33 15.84
N ALA A 73 -1.54 6.29 15.13
CA ALA A 73 -0.42 6.09 14.21
C ALA A 73 0.34 7.41 14.02
N VAL A 74 1.56 7.34 13.49
CA VAL A 74 2.34 8.52 13.09
C VAL A 74 2.61 8.53 11.60
N MET A 75 2.72 9.72 11.02
CA MET A 75 3.08 9.92 9.63
C MET A 75 4.46 10.54 9.55
N ALA A 76 5.43 9.79 9.04
CA ALA A 76 6.81 10.22 8.89
C ALA A 76 6.96 11.06 7.61
N LEU A 77 7.39 12.31 7.75
CA LEU A 77 7.74 13.17 6.63
C LEU A 77 8.81 14.21 6.99
N GLU A 78 9.67 14.58 6.05
CA GLU A 78 10.75 15.56 6.30
C GLU A 78 10.25 16.98 6.61
N ARG A 79 9.09 17.34 6.08
CA ARG A 79 8.49 18.68 6.22
C ARG A 79 6.99 18.55 6.36
N VAL A 80 6.41 19.25 7.32
CA VAL A 80 4.95 19.27 7.51
C VAL A 80 4.24 19.91 6.29
N PRO A 81 2.97 19.56 6.00
CA PRO A 81 2.27 20.06 4.82
C PRO A 81 2.14 21.59 4.75
N ALA A 82 2.11 22.25 5.91
CA ALA A 82 2.12 23.72 5.99
C ALA A 82 3.42 24.29 5.40
N ASP A 83 4.56 23.70 5.75
CA ASP A 83 5.88 24.15 5.31
C ASP A 83 6.13 23.82 3.84
N ILE A 84 5.69 22.64 3.36
CA ILE A 84 5.77 22.26 1.95
C ILE A 84 5.06 23.31 1.08
N ARG A 85 3.88 23.75 1.49
CA ARG A 85 3.09 24.77 0.76
C ARG A 85 3.72 26.16 0.84
N ALA A 86 4.34 26.52 1.96
CA ALA A 86 4.95 27.84 2.15
C ALA A 86 6.31 27.98 1.42
N GLN A 87 7.15 26.96 1.47
CA GLN A 87 8.50 26.98 0.90
C GLN A 87 8.51 26.66 -0.59
N GLY A 88 7.50 25.92 -1.07
CA GLY A 88 7.44 25.42 -2.43
C GLY A 88 8.59 24.45 -2.75
N GLY A 89 8.89 24.33 -4.04
CA GLY A 89 9.89 23.41 -4.56
C GLY A 89 9.38 21.97 -4.72
N VAL A 90 10.29 21.05 -4.99
CA VAL A 90 9.97 19.63 -5.19
C VAL A 90 9.95 18.92 -3.84
N SER A 91 8.82 18.33 -3.49
CA SER A 91 8.68 17.49 -2.31
C SER A 91 8.64 16.01 -2.70
N ARG A 92 9.41 15.16 -2.02
CA ARG A 92 9.64 13.74 -2.35
C ARG A 92 9.33 12.85 -1.15
N MET A 93 9.47 11.53 -1.33
CA MET A 93 9.55 10.59 -0.22
C MET A 93 10.66 11.01 0.73
N SER A 94 10.41 10.83 2.03
CA SER A 94 11.39 11.16 3.07
C SER A 94 12.55 10.18 3.11
N ASP A 95 13.68 10.63 3.66
CA ASP A 95 14.87 9.81 3.82
C ASP A 95 14.55 8.46 4.51
N PRO A 96 14.90 7.32 3.89
CA PRO A 96 14.79 6.00 4.50
C PRO A 96 15.37 5.89 5.90
N ASP A 97 16.52 6.52 6.17
CA ASP A 97 17.18 6.45 7.48
C ASP A 97 16.34 7.16 8.55
N MET A 98 15.66 8.25 8.18
CA MET A 98 14.74 8.97 9.07
C MET A 98 13.51 8.11 9.40
N ILE A 99 12.94 7.44 8.38
CA ILE A 99 11.77 6.59 8.55
C ILE A 99 12.12 5.38 9.44
N ASP A 100 13.25 4.72 9.18
CA ASP A 100 13.72 3.57 9.97
C ASP A 100 13.96 3.96 11.43
N ALA A 101 14.55 5.14 11.68
CA ALA A 101 14.72 5.66 13.03
C ALA A 101 13.39 5.92 13.76
N ILE A 102 12.35 6.38 13.05
CA ILE A 102 11.01 6.57 13.62
C ILE A 102 10.37 5.21 13.92
N ILE A 103 10.42 4.26 12.99
CA ILE A 103 9.89 2.89 13.18
C ILE A 103 10.53 2.24 14.40
N ALA A 104 11.85 2.35 14.55
CA ALA A 104 12.56 1.78 15.69
C ALA A 104 12.23 2.45 17.04
N ALA A 105 11.63 3.64 17.02
CA ALA A 105 11.44 4.46 18.22
C ALA A 105 10.05 4.41 18.83
N VAL A 106 9.02 4.03 18.07
CA VAL A 106 7.61 3.98 18.52
C VAL A 106 7.01 2.59 18.33
N SER A 107 5.97 2.27 19.10
CA SER A 107 5.26 0.98 19.01
C SER A 107 3.95 1.07 18.21
N ILE A 108 3.51 2.28 17.88
CA ILE A 108 2.33 2.53 17.05
C ILE A 108 2.67 2.48 15.54
N PRO A 109 1.70 2.17 14.67
CA PRO A 109 1.92 2.09 13.23
C PRO A 109 2.56 3.36 12.63
N VAL A 110 3.48 3.15 11.68
CA VAL A 110 4.16 4.23 10.95
C VAL A 110 3.68 4.26 9.50
N ILE A 111 3.24 5.44 9.08
CA ILE A 111 2.79 5.75 7.73
C ILE A 111 3.84 6.62 7.05
N ALA A 112 4.14 6.36 5.78
CA ALA A 112 5.05 7.19 5.00
C ALA A 112 4.44 7.61 3.67
N LYS A 113 4.83 8.80 3.18
CA LYS A 113 4.31 9.36 1.93
C LYS A 113 5.15 8.97 0.71
N ALA A 114 4.48 8.61 -0.37
CA ALA A 114 5.05 8.44 -1.71
C ALA A 114 4.41 9.44 -2.68
N ARG A 115 5.15 9.84 -3.72
CA ARG A 115 4.63 10.72 -4.77
C ARG A 115 3.61 9.98 -5.64
N ILE A 116 2.64 10.73 -6.18
CA ILE A 116 1.66 10.19 -7.15
C ILE A 116 2.39 9.56 -8.33
N GLY A 117 2.04 8.30 -8.62
CA GLY A 117 2.60 7.51 -9.72
C GLY A 117 4.02 6.97 -9.50
N HIS A 118 4.69 7.29 -8.39
CA HIS A 118 6.06 6.85 -8.16
C HIS A 118 6.15 5.49 -7.46
N PHE A 119 5.81 4.42 -8.18
CA PHE A 119 5.75 3.06 -7.61
C PHE A 119 7.09 2.57 -7.00
N VAL A 120 8.24 3.07 -7.46
CA VAL A 120 9.56 2.73 -6.87
C VAL A 120 9.71 3.28 -5.45
N GLU A 121 9.10 4.44 -5.15
CA GLU A 121 9.12 4.97 -3.76
C GLU A 121 8.27 4.06 -2.87
N ALA A 122 7.10 3.63 -3.35
CA ALA A 122 6.27 2.67 -2.62
C ALA A 122 6.98 1.31 -2.41
N GLN A 123 7.79 0.85 -3.38
CA GLN A 123 8.58 -0.38 -3.22
C GLN A 123 9.64 -0.24 -2.12
N VAL A 124 10.31 0.92 -2.06
CA VAL A 124 11.28 1.22 -1.00
C VAL A 124 10.58 1.26 0.36
N LEU A 125 9.46 2.00 0.48
CA LEU A 125 8.70 2.10 1.73
C LEU A 125 8.21 0.73 2.23
N GLN A 126 7.68 -0.11 1.35
CA GLN A 126 7.28 -1.47 1.72
C GLN A 126 8.48 -2.30 2.20
N SER A 127 9.65 -2.15 1.57
CA SER A 127 10.88 -2.85 1.98
C SER A 127 11.44 -2.34 3.31
N LEU A 128 11.20 -1.08 3.67
CA LEU A 128 11.56 -0.52 4.99
C LEU A 128 10.64 -1.03 6.10
N GLY A 129 9.48 -1.60 5.75
CA GLY A 129 8.53 -2.13 6.73
C GLY A 129 7.59 -1.08 7.30
N VAL A 130 7.23 -0.04 6.54
CA VAL A 130 6.14 0.85 6.93
C VAL A 130 4.81 0.09 6.96
N ASP A 131 3.93 0.43 7.89
CA ASP A 131 2.63 -0.23 8.02
C ASP A 131 1.65 0.21 6.93
N TYR A 132 1.76 1.47 6.48
CA TYR A 132 0.93 2.03 5.42
C TYR A 132 1.71 2.98 4.51
N ILE A 133 1.35 2.97 3.23
CA ILE A 133 1.89 3.89 2.24
C ILE A 133 0.79 4.87 1.82
N ASP A 134 1.06 6.16 1.97
CA ASP A 134 0.18 7.23 1.54
C ASP A 134 0.67 7.83 0.21
N GLU A 135 -0.02 7.53 -0.88
CA GLU A 135 0.23 8.18 -2.17
C GLU A 135 -0.41 9.57 -2.17
N SER A 136 0.39 10.59 -1.92
CA SER A 136 -0.12 11.90 -1.51
C SER A 136 0.09 12.97 -2.58
N GLU A 137 -0.99 13.71 -2.86
CA GLU A 137 -1.03 14.92 -3.70
C GLU A 137 -0.35 16.13 -3.04
N VAL A 138 -0.02 16.03 -1.76
CA VAL A 138 0.78 17.04 -1.05
C VAL A 138 2.22 17.04 -1.55
N LEU A 139 2.72 15.89 -2.03
CA LEU A 139 4.03 15.78 -2.65
C LEU A 139 3.96 16.16 -4.13
N THR A 140 5.11 16.51 -4.72
CA THR A 140 5.16 16.82 -6.15
C THR A 140 4.89 15.56 -6.97
N PRO A 141 3.87 15.52 -7.85
CA PRO A 141 3.57 14.32 -8.64
C PRO A 141 4.77 13.87 -9.47
N ALA A 142 5.00 12.56 -9.53
CA ALA A 142 6.01 11.99 -10.43
C ALA A 142 5.41 11.59 -11.78
N ASP A 143 4.15 11.15 -11.77
CA ASP A 143 3.32 10.94 -12.96
C ASP A 143 2.01 11.74 -12.79
N TYR A 144 1.59 12.45 -13.83
CA TYR A 144 0.36 13.23 -13.84
C TYR A 144 -0.83 12.48 -14.46
N ILE A 145 -0.59 11.31 -15.05
CA ILE A 145 -1.57 10.50 -15.75
C ILE A 145 -1.99 9.31 -14.91
N ASN A 146 -1.02 8.64 -14.26
CA ASN A 146 -1.26 7.38 -13.56
C ASN A 146 -0.97 7.47 -12.06
N HIS A 147 -1.82 6.81 -11.29
CA HIS A 147 -1.54 6.47 -9.90
C HIS A 147 -0.78 5.14 -9.82
N ILE A 148 -0.20 4.87 -8.66
CA ILE A 148 0.43 3.57 -8.37
C ILE A 148 -0.62 2.46 -8.41
N ASP A 149 -0.30 1.33 -9.04
CA ASP A 149 -1.11 0.12 -8.93
C ASP A 149 -0.92 -0.54 -7.55
N LYS A 150 -1.79 -0.16 -6.61
CA LYS A 150 -1.72 -0.55 -5.18
C LYS A 150 -2.00 -2.04 -4.94
N TRP A 151 -2.53 -2.76 -5.94
CA TRP A 151 -2.82 -4.19 -5.83
C TRP A 151 -1.56 -5.05 -5.82
N ASN A 152 -0.44 -4.52 -6.32
CA ASN A 152 0.86 -5.22 -6.35
C ASN A 152 1.64 -5.14 -5.03
N PHE A 153 1.11 -4.42 -4.03
CA PHE A 153 1.73 -4.23 -2.72
C PHE A 153 1.03 -5.09 -1.68
N THR A 154 1.71 -5.42 -0.59
CA THR A 154 1.14 -6.19 0.54
C THR A 154 0.71 -5.32 1.71
N VAL A 155 1.19 -4.07 1.74
CA VAL A 155 0.81 -3.01 2.68
C VAL A 155 -0.28 -2.12 2.10
#